data_AF-A0A3D2KQZ6-F1
#
_entry.id   AF-A0A3D2KQZ6-F1
#
_cell.length_a   1.000
_cell.length_b   1.000
_cell.length_c   1.000
_cell.angle_alpha   90.00
_cell.angle_beta   90.00
_cell.angle_gamma   90.00
#
_symmetry.space_group_name_H-M   'P 1'
#
loop_
_entity.id
_entity.type
_entity.pdbx_description
1 polymer ?
#
loop_
_entity_poly.entity_id
_entity_poly.type
_entity_poly.pdbx_seq_one_letter_code
_entity_poly.pdbx_strand_id
1 'polypeptide(L)'
;DRCSRLERAAEAAELERGEVKKVELARRCLGLEEEGVVTGVFDFGVFVRLPNGVEGLVPASAFDPRGLRAGDTCRVQIVRADIASRQVTLGPA
;
A
#
# COMPACT_ATOMS: atom_id res chain seq x y z
N ASP A 1 34.70 10.63 29.52
CA ASP A 1 34.11 10.84 28.20
C ASP A 1 33.64 9.49 27.66
N ARG A 2 32.42 9.08 28.03
CA ARG A 2 31.83 7.83 27.54
C ARG A 2 31.66 7.99 26.04
N CYS A 3 32.10 6.99 25.32
CA CYS A 3 32.06 6.87 23.87
C CYS A 3 30.63 7.09 23.35
N SER A 4 30.30 8.36 23.10
CA SER A 4 29.14 8.88 22.38
C SER A 4 29.18 8.57 20.86
N ARG A 5 29.95 7.55 20.44
CA ARG A 5 30.22 7.26 19.02
C ARG A 5 29.85 5.86 18.54
N LEU A 6 29.42 4.96 19.42
CA LEU A 6 28.92 3.64 18.99
C LEU A 6 27.47 3.36 19.40
N GLU A 7 26.90 4.12 20.35
CA GLU A 7 25.48 3.96 20.71
C GLU A 7 24.54 4.51 19.63
N ARG A 8 25.02 5.38 18.71
CA ARG A 8 24.23 5.85 17.57
C ARG A 8 24.23 4.91 16.36
N ALA A 9 25.16 3.96 16.29
CA ALA A 9 25.25 3.09 15.11
C ALA A 9 24.23 1.94 15.16
N ALA A 10 23.84 1.50 16.36
CA ALA A 10 22.86 0.43 16.53
C ALA A 10 21.41 0.89 16.30
N GLU A 11 21.11 2.18 16.49
CA GLU A 11 19.74 2.68 16.38
C GLU A 11 19.26 2.87 14.92
N ALA A 12 20.19 2.97 13.96
CA ALA A 12 19.85 3.16 12.55
C ALA A 12 19.34 1.89 11.84
N ALA A 13 19.68 0.70 12.35
CA ALA A 13 19.35 -0.57 11.69
C ALA A 13 17.99 -1.16 12.14
N GLU A 14 17.44 -0.71 13.27
CA GLU A 14 16.24 -1.30 13.86
C GLU A 14 14.97 -0.98 13.05
N LEU A 15 14.93 0.14 12.34
CA LEU A 15 13.73 0.57 11.60
C LEU A 15 13.63 0.04 10.17
N GLU A 16 14.71 -0.48 9.59
CA GLU A 16 14.68 -1.01 8.22
C GLU A 16 14.00 -2.39 8.13
N ARG A 17 13.85 -3.10 9.26
CA ARG A 17 13.06 -4.35 9.32
C ARG A 17 11.54 -4.15 9.22
N GLY A 18 11.07 -2.90 9.30
CA GLY A 18 9.64 -2.58 9.33
C GLY A 18 8.96 -2.54 7.96
N GLU A 19 9.66 -2.20 6.89
CA GLU A 19 9.06 -2.04 5.57
C GLU A 19 8.90 -3.37 4.82
N VAL A 20 9.82 -4.32 5.00
CA VAL A 20 9.78 -5.60 4.26
C VAL A 20 8.60 -6.47 4.71
N LYS A 21 8.28 -6.48 6.01
CA LYS A 21 7.17 -7.29 6.57
C LYS A 21 5.77 -6.80 6.16
N LYS A 22 5.60 -5.50 5.87
CA LYS A 22 4.30 -4.93 5.50
C LYS A 22 3.82 -5.41 4.13
N VAL A 23 4.74 -5.53 3.17
CA VAL A 23 4.43 -6.00 1.82
C VAL A 23 4.23 -7.53 1.80
N GLU A 24 4.94 -8.26 2.65
CA GLU A 24 4.79 -9.72 2.75
C GLU A 24 3.43 -10.14 3.34
N LEU A 25 2.87 -9.34 4.26
CA LEU A 25 1.52 -9.59 4.78
C LEU A 25 0.45 -9.41 3.68
N ALA A 26 0.61 -8.39 2.82
CA ALA A 26 -0.31 -8.15 1.70
C ALA A 26 -0.39 -9.34 0.72
N ARG A 27 0.71 -10.09 0.54
CA ARG A 27 0.72 -11.33 -0.27
C ARG A 27 -0.10 -12.46 0.32
N ARG A 28 -0.17 -12.56 1.65
CA ARG A 28 -0.98 -13.60 2.31
C ARG A 28 -2.47 -13.27 2.27
N CYS A 29 -2.81 -12.01 2.00
CA CYS A 29 -4.16 -11.48 1.95
C CYS A 29 -4.71 -11.29 0.53
N LEU A 30 -4.29 -12.11 -0.44
CA LEU A 30 -4.91 -12.14 -1.77
C LEU A 30 -6.38 -12.56 -1.64
N GLY A 31 -7.28 -11.75 -2.19
CA GLY A 31 -8.73 -11.93 -2.09
C GLY A 31 -9.38 -11.31 -0.85
N LEU A 32 -8.62 -10.68 0.05
CA LEU A 32 -9.21 -9.93 1.17
C LEU A 32 -9.63 -8.52 0.72
N GLU A 33 -10.76 -8.09 1.26
CA GLU A 33 -11.29 -6.74 1.14
C GLU A 33 -10.59 -5.85 2.18
N GLU A 34 -9.95 -4.78 1.71
CA GLU A 34 -9.28 -3.81 2.56
C GLU A 34 -9.85 -2.41 2.27
N GLU A 35 -9.88 -1.56 3.29
CA GLU A 35 -10.25 -0.16 3.13
C GLU A 35 -9.01 0.67 2.82
N GLY A 36 -9.05 1.39 1.69
CA GLY A 36 -7.97 2.27 1.26
C GLY A 36 -8.47 3.68 0.96
N VAL A 37 -7.53 4.63 0.94
CA VAL A 37 -7.81 6.05 0.65
C VAL A 37 -7.39 6.35 -0.78
N VAL A 38 -8.30 6.94 -1.55
CA VAL A 38 -8.02 7.39 -2.92
C VAL A 38 -7.02 8.54 -2.87
N THR A 39 -5.82 8.33 -3.39
CA THR A 39 -4.80 9.38 -3.50
C THR A 39 -4.92 10.15 -4.80
N GLY A 40 -5.48 9.55 -5.84
CA GLY A 40 -5.68 10.20 -7.13
C GLY A 40 -6.59 9.39 -8.05
N VAL A 41 -7.37 10.11 -8.86
CA VAL A 41 -8.27 9.55 -9.86
C VAL A 41 -7.75 9.98 -11.24
N PHE A 42 -7.56 9.02 -12.15
CA PHE A 42 -7.13 9.24 -13.52
C PHE A 42 -8.10 8.55 -14.49
N ASP A 43 -8.09 8.93 -15.76
CA ASP A 43 -9.01 8.38 -16.77
C ASP A 43 -8.87 6.86 -16.97
N PHE A 44 -7.68 6.30 -16.73
CA PHE A 44 -7.43 4.86 -16.89
C PHE A 44 -7.63 4.06 -15.58
N GLY A 45 -7.74 4.73 -14.43
CA GLY A 45 -7.84 4.06 -13.14
C GLY A 45 -7.71 4.97 -11.93
N VAL A 46 -7.90 4.38 -10.76
CA VAL A 46 -7.88 5.05 -9.47
C VAL A 46 -6.70 4.52 -8.67
N PHE A 47 -5.90 5.43 -8.10
CA PHE A 47 -4.85 5.07 -7.14
C PHE A 47 -5.41 5.12 -5.74
N VAL A 48 -5.29 4.01 -5.04
CA VAL A 48 -5.76 3.82 -3.68
C VAL A 48 -4.58 3.42 -2.81
N ARG A 49 -4.35 4.17 -1.74
CA ARG A 49 -3.34 3.87 -0.73
C ARG A 49 -3.96 3.05 0.39
N LEU A 50 -3.38 1.88 0.61
CA LEU A 50 -3.79 0.98 1.67
C LEU A 50 -3.06 1.34 2.99
N PRO A 51 -3.64 1.01 4.15
CA PRO A 51 -3.07 1.31 5.47
C PRO A 51 -1.75 0.57 5.77
N ASN A 52 -1.50 -0.51 5.04
CA ASN A 52 -0.23 -1.25 5.04
C ASN A 52 0.92 -0.49 4.37
N GLY A 53 0.67 0.70 3.79
CA GLY A 53 1.67 1.53 3.11
C GLY A 53 1.93 1.14 1.66
N VAL A 54 1.10 0.23 1.11
CA VAL A 54 1.17 -0.22 -0.28
C VAL A 54 0.22 0.63 -1.13
N GLU A 55 0.66 0.95 -2.35
CA GLU A 55 -0.17 1.66 -3.32
C GLU A 55 -0.77 0.66 -4.31
N GLY A 56 -2.09 0.75 -4.47
CA GLY A 56 -2.86 -0.09 -5.36
C GLY A 56 -3.50 0.68 -6.49
N LEU A 57 -3.42 0.13 -7.70
CA LEU A 57 -4.12 0.64 -8.86
C LEU A 57 -5.41 -0.16 -9.05
N VAL A 58 -6.53 0.56 -9.09
CA VAL A 58 -7.82 0.02 -9.51
C VAL A 58 -8.05 0.44 -10.96
N PRO A 59 -8.12 -0.49 -11.93
CA PRO A 59 -8.42 -0.13 -13.31
C PRO A 59 -9.86 0.41 -13.42
N ALA A 60 -10.06 1.45 -14.25
CA ALA A 60 -11.38 2.04 -14.47
C ALA A 60 -12.41 1.04 -15.06
N SER A 61 -11.95 -0.07 -15.63
CA SER A 61 -12.82 -1.16 -16.08
C SER A 61 -13.40 -2.00 -14.94
N ALA A 62 -12.74 -2.00 -13.77
CA ALA A 62 -13.14 -2.79 -12.62
C ALA A 62 -13.95 -1.97 -11.61
N PHE A 63 -13.75 -0.66 -11.56
CA PHE A 63 -14.43 0.21 -10.60
C PHE A 63 -14.89 1.49 -11.31
N ASP A 64 -16.15 1.89 -11.14
CA ASP A 64 -16.66 3.11 -11.77
C ASP A 64 -16.10 4.35 -11.02
N PRO A 65 -15.15 5.10 -11.61
CA PRO A 65 -14.48 6.19 -10.91
C PRO A 65 -15.35 7.43 -10.78
N ARG A 66 -16.55 7.46 -11.39
CA ARG A 66 -17.39 8.68 -11.47
C ARG A 66 -17.94 9.10 -10.11
N GLY A 67 -17.98 8.17 -9.15
CA GLY A 67 -18.41 8.43 -7.78
C GLY A 67 -17.28 8.79 -6.82
N LEU A 68 -16.01 8.71 -7.23
CA LEU A 68 -14.86 8.85 -6.32
C LEU A 68 -14.10 10.15 -6.54
N ARG A 69 -13.66 10.73 -5.43
CA ARG A 69 -12.79 11.89 -5.37
C ARG A 69 -11.48 11.55 -4.67
N ALA A 70 -10.44 12.33 -4.95
CA ALA A 70 -9.21 12.26 -4.18
C ALA A 70 -9.51 12.57 -2.70
N GLY A 71 -9.19 11.62 -1.83
CA GLY A 71 -9.49 11.66 -0.39
C GLY A 71 -10.64 10.74 0.05
N ASP A 72 -11.41 10.17 -0.87
CA ASP A 72 -12.47 9.24 -0.51
C ASP A 72 -11.90 7.91 -0.02
N THR A 73 -12.63 7.24 0.87
CA THR A 73 -12.31 5.90 1.37
C THR A 73 -13.11 4.87 0.60
N CYS A 74 -12.42 3.85 0.09
CA CYS A 74 -13.03 2.81 -0.75
C CYS A 74 -12.63 1.43 -0.24
N ARG A 75 -13.56 0.49 -0.33
CA ARG A 75 -13.27 -0.92 -0.15
C ARG A 75 -12.78 -1.51 -1.46
N VAL A 76 -11.65 -2.17 -1.39
CA VAL A 76 -10.94 -2.73 -2.54
C VAL A 76 -10.48 -4.13 -2.21
N GLN A 77 -10.61 -5.04 -3.16
CA GLN A 77 -10.14 -6.41 -3.01
C GLN A 77 -8.76 -6.56 -3.66
N ILE A 78 -7.81 -7.20 -2.96
CA ILE A 78 -6.49 -7.48 -3.53
C ILE A 78 -6.59 -8.64 -4.52
N VAL A 79 -6.59 -8.33 -5.82
CA VAL A 79 -6.61 -9.35 -6.89
C VAL A 79 -5.20 -9.90 -7.12
N ARG A 80 -4.20 -9.01 -7.14
CA ARG A 80 -2.82 -9.38 -7.42
C ARG A 80 -1.86 -8.46 -6.68
N ALA A 81 -0.77 -9.01 -6.15
CA ALA A 81 0.24 -8.25 -5.42
C ALA A 81 1.67 -8.55 -5.90
N ASP A 82 2.39 -7.51 -6.29
CA ASP A 82 3.78 -7.58 -6.72
C ASP A 82 4.72 -6.98 -5.66
N ILE A 83 5.60 -7.82 -5.11
CA ILE A 83 6.57 -7.43 -4.07
C ILE A 83 7.79 -6.71 -4.64
N ALA A 84 8.12 -6.94 -5.91
CA ALA A 84 9.32 -6.37 -6.51
C ALA A 84 9.09 -4.89 -6.82
N SER A 85 7.88 -4.54 -7.26
CA SER A 85 7.47 -3.16 -7.52
C SER A 85 6.71 -2.50 -6.37
N ARG A 86 6.40 -3.22 -5.28
CA ARG A 86 5.53 -2.77 -4.18
C ARG A 86 4.16 -2.25 -4.67
N GLN A 87 3.68 -2.77 -5.80
CA GLN A 87 2.39 -2.40 -6.39
C GLN A 87 1.40 -3.54 -6.28
N VAL A 88 0.13 -3.19 -6.09
CA VAL A 88 -0.97 -4.17 -6.08
C VAL A 88 -2.04 -3.77 -7.09
N THR A 89 -2.61 -4.77 -7.75
CA THR A 89 -3.81 -4.60 -8.56
C THR A 89 -5.01 -4.88 -7.67
N LEU A 90 -5.87 -3.87 -7.58
CA LEU A 90 -7.07 -3.90 -6.78
C LEU A 90 -8.30 -4.06 -7.68
N GLY A 91 -9.27 -4.84 -7.21
CA GLY A 91 -10.57 -5.01 -7.83
C GLY A 91 -11.67 -4.41 -6.95
N PRO A 92 -12.88 -4.22 -7.50
CA PRO A 92 -14.07 -3.97 -6.69
C PRO A 92 -14.28 -5.17 -5.76
N ALA A 93 -14.71 -4.88 -4.54
CA ALA A 93 -15.24 -5.89 -3.62
C ALA A 93 -16.72 -6.15 -3.92
#